data_AF-A0A1G8I6D8-F1
#
_entry.id   AF-A0A1G8I6D8-F1
#
_cell.length_a   1.000
_cell.length_b   1.000
_cell.length_c   1.000
_cell.angle_alpha   90.00
_cell.angle_beta   90.00
_cell.angle_gamma   90.00
#
_symmetry.space_group_name_H-M   'P 1'
#
loop_
_entity.id
_entity.type
_entity.pdbx_description
1 polymer ?
#
loop_
_entity_poly.entity_id
_entity_poly.type
_entity_poly.pdbx_seq_one_letter_code
_entity_poly.pdbx_strand_id
1 'polypeptide(L)'
;MFTIFLRDNKQRIYRKLTTSDKIRAMHEFDTLVYRKDLDGHKIIAIMQYRNSLTIFHRFDVSTDHENHIRGKTKEIYKALALI
;
A
#
# COMPACT_ATOMS: atom_id res chain seq x y z
N MET A 1 -10.09 12.03 -0.35
CA MET A 1 -10.39 10.82 0.45
C MET A 1 -9.39 9.74 0.07
N PHE A 2 -8.84 9.05 1.06
CA PHE A 2 -7.95 7.91 0.90
C PHE A 2 -8.75 6.60 0.97
N THR A 3 -8.33 5.61 0.19
CA THR A 3 -8.85 4.25 0.28
C THR A 3 -7.68 3.28 0.26
N ILE A 4 -7.52 2.53 1.34
CA ILE A 4 -6.44 1.57 1.56
C ILE A 4 -7.06 0.18 1.53
N PHE A 5 -6.48 -0.74 0.79
CA PHE A 5 -6.98 -2.12 0.78
C PHE A 5 -5.90 -3.14 0.50
N LEU A 6 -6.12 -4.34 1.04
CA LEU A 6 -5.35 -5.53 0.78
C LEU A 6 -6.18 -6.45 -0.13
N ARG A 7 -5.63 -6.86 -1.27
CA ARG A 7 -6.33 -7.75 -2.21
C ARG A 7 -5.42 -8.82 -2.80
N ASP A 8 -6.01 -9.92 -3.28
CA ASP A 8 -5.31 -10.88 -4.13
C ASP A 8 -5.34 -10.46 -5.62
N ASN A 9 -4.69 -11.27 -6.45
CA ASN A 9 -4.71 -11.15 -7.92
C ASN A 9 -6.09 -11.41 -8.56
N LYS A 10 -7.02 -12.06 -7.85
CA LYS A 10 -8.43 -12.22 -8.25
C LYS A 10 -9.30 -11.05 -7.82
N GLN A 11 -8.68 -9.97 -7.33
CA GLN A 11 -9.32 -8.75 -6.83
C GLN A 11 -10.19 -8.95 -5.58
N ARG A 12 -10.06 -10.08 -4.87
CA ARG A 12 -10.73 -10.29 -3.59
C ARG A 12 -10.10 -9.39 -2.54
N ILE A 13 -10.92 -8.56 -1.91
CA ILE A 13 -10.49 -7.64 -0.85
C ILE A 13 -10.54 -8.35 0.50
N TYR A 14 -9.41 -8.40 1.21
CA TYR A 14 -9.30 -8.97 2.55
C TYR A 14 -9.41 -7.92 3.66
N ARG A 15 -9.00 -6.68 3.36
CA ARG A 15 -9.05 -5.56 4.29
C ARG A 15 -9.28 -4.27 3.50
N LYS A 16 -10.09 -3.37 4.04
CA LYS A 16 -10.37 -2.05 3.45
C LYS A 16 -10.51 -1.00 4.54
N LEU A 17 -9.86 0.14 4.35
CA LEU A 17 -10.04 1.36 5.12
C LEU A 17 -10.32 2.52 4.18
N THR A 18 -11.31 3.33 4.51
CA THR A 18 -11.57 4.61 3.85
C THR A 18 -11.46 5.73 4.88
N THR A 19 -10.68 6.76 4.59
CA THR A 19 -10.47 7.88 5.52
C THR A 19 -10.16 9.18 4.79
N SER A 20 -10.55 10.32 5.35
CA SER A 20 -10.10 11.66 4.91
C SER A 20 -8.80 12.09 5.61
N ASP A 21 -8.48 11.47 6.75
CA ASP A 21 -7.26 11.72 7.51
C ASP A 21 -6.03 11.11 6.81
N LYS A 22 -5.12 12.00 6.42
CA LYS A 22 -3.87 11.69 5.71
C LYS A 22 -2.90 10.89 6.57
N ILE A 23 -2.75 11.24 7.85
CA ILE A 23 -1.80 10.57 8.76
C ILE A 23 -2.28 9.15 9.03
N ARG A 24 -3.58 9.00 9.30
CA ARG A 24 -4.21 7.69 9.47
C ARG A 24 -4.08 6.82 8.21
N ALA A 25 -4.23 7.41 7.03
CA ALA A 25 -4.07 6.69 5.76
C ALA A 25 -2.65 6.13 5.58
N MET A 26 -1.63 6.97 5.79
CA MET A 26 -0.22 6.56 5.70
C MET A 26 0.12 5.49 6.73
N HIS A 27 -0.31 5.66 7.98
CA HIS A 27 -0.06 4.69 9.05
C HIS A 27 -0.68 3.32 8.75
N GLU A 28 -1.94 3.29 8.28
CA GLU A 28 -2.60 2.05 7.87
C GLU A 28 -1.85 1.38 6.70
N PHE A 29 -1.46 2.15 5.69
CA PHE A 29 -0.76 1.61 4.53
C PHE A 29 0.62 1.06 4.90
N ASP A 30 1.40 1.79 5.70
CA ASP A 30 2.68 1.30 6.25
C ASP A 30 2.46 0.00 7.03
N THR A 31 1.44 -0.05 7.89
CA THR A 31 1.10 -1.27 8.65
C THR A 31 0.90 -2.48 7.73
N LEU A 32 0.25 -2.30 6.56
CA LEU A 32 0.11 -3.37 5.58
C LEU A 32 1.44 -3.73 4.93
N VAL A 33 2.21 -2.75 4.46
CA VAL A 33 3.48 -2.96 3.73
C VAL A 33 4.53 -3.70 4.56
N TYR A 34 4.54 -3.49 5.88
CA TYR A 34 5.50 -4.15 6.78
C TYR A 34 5.06 -5.53 7.27
N ARG A 35 3.91 -6.08 6.81
CA ARG A 35 3.51 -7.45 7.09
C ARG A 35 4.40 -8.47 6.38
N LYS A 36 5.24 -9.15 7.15
CA LYS A 36 6.11 -10.23 6.64
C LYS A 36 5.37 -11.56 6.46
N ASP A 37 4.26 -11.76 7.15
CA ASP A 37 3.45 -12.98 7.05
C ASP A 37 2.77 -13.14 5.68
N LEU A 38 2.79 -12.09 4.85
CA LEU A 38 2.25 -12.10 3.49
C LEU A 38 3.34 -12.28 2.42
N ASP A 39 4.62 -12.29 2.79
CA ASP A 39 5.75 -12.41 1.86
C ASP A 39 5.67 -13.75 1.10
N GLY A 40 5.85 -13.72 -0.23
CA GLY A 40 5.68 -14.86 -1.12
C GLY A 40 4.24 -15.13 -1.58
N HIS A 41 3.24 -14.49 -0.97
CA HIS A 41 1.84 -14.61 -1.40
C HIS A 41 1.50 -13.59 -2.48
N LYS A 42 0.64 -13.99 -3.44
CA LYS A 42 0.11 -13.14 -4.52
C LYS A 42 -0.93 -12.13 -4.02
N ILE A 43 -0.51 -11.32 -3.05
CA ILE A 43 -1.28 -10.29 -2.37
C ILE A 43 -0.68 -8.93 -2.71
N ILE A 44 -1.53 -7.92 -2.75
CA ILE A 44 -1.17 -6.54 -3.07
C ILE A 44 -1.80 -5.62 -2.02
N ALA A 45 -0.99 -4.79 -1.36
CA ALA A 45 -1.46 -3.66 -0.57
C ALA A 45 -1.56 -2.44 -1.48
N ILE A 46 -2.66 -1.70 -1.41
CA ILE A 46 -2.92 -0.55 -2.28
C ILE A 46 -3.40 0.63 -1.45
N MET A 47 -2.89 1.84 -1.71
CA MET A 47 -3.44 3.10 -1.22
C MET A 47 -3.81 4.00 -2.38
N GLN A 48 -5.07 4.42 -2.43
CA GLN A 48 -5.62 5.33 -3.41
C GLN A 48 -5.95 6.69 -2.79
N TYR A 49 -5.73 7.79 -3.52
CA TYR A 49 -6.19 9.13 -3.15
C TYR A 49 -7.04 9.74 -4.25
N ARG A 50 -8.24 10.23 -3.89
CA ARG A 50 -9.20 10.87 -4.81
C ARG A 50 -9.38 10.10 -6.12
N ASN A 51 -9.47 8.77 -6.04
CA ASN A 51 -9.70 7.85 -7.16
C ASN A 51 -8.67 7.92 -8.32
N SER A 52 -7.49 8.52 -8.11
CA SER A 52 -6.53 8.78 -9.20
C SER A 52 -5.11 8.37 -8.86
N LEU A 53 -4.60 8.81 -7.70
CA LEU A 53 -3.25 8.47 -7.26
C LEU A 53 -3.27 7.11 -6.57
N THR A 54 -2.41 6.18 -6.99
CA THR A 54 -2.37 4.81 -6.45
C THR A 54 -0.92 4.41 -6.13
N ILE A 55 -0.68 4.04 -4.87
CA ILE A 55 0.55 3.38 -4.42
C ILE A 55 0.22 1.89 -4.25
N PHE A 56 1.11 1.01 -4.69
CA PHE A 56 0.93 -0.43 -4.51
C PHE A 56 2.21 -1.11 -4.04
N HIS A 57 2.03 -2.12 -3.20
CA HIS A 57 3.08 -3.01 -2.74
C HIS A 57 2.70 -4.45 -3.07
N ARG A 58 3.60 -5.17 -3.72
CA ARG A 58 3.50 -6.61 -3.96
C ARG A 58 4.34 -7.38 -2.96
N PHE A 59 3.76 -8.42 -2.39
CA PHE A 59 4.45 -9.31 -1.45
C PHE A 59 5.09 -10.52 -2.15
N ASP A 60 4.76 -10.79 -3.41
CA ASP A 60 5.26 -11.92 -4.20
C ASP A 60 6.48 -11.60 -5.08
N VAL A 61 7.13 -10.45 -4.86
CA VAL A 61 8.25 -9.98 -5.69
C VAL A 61 9.52 -9.79 -4.87
N SER A 62 10.67 -9.86 -5.53
CA SER A 62 11.97 -9.61 -4.90
C SER A 62 12.10 -8.17 -4.40
N THR A 63 13.05 -7.93 -3.49
CA THR A 63 13.34 -6.62 -2.89
C THR A 63 13.73 -5.55 -3.91
N ASP A 64 14.27 -5.98 -5.05
CA ASP A 64 14.74 -5.10 -6.13
C ASP A 64 13.61 -4.73 -7.10
N HIS A 65 12.43 -5.35 -6.98
CA HIS A 65 11.28 -5.01 -7.81
C HIS A 65 10.74 -3.62 -7.43
N GLU A 66 10.35 -2.83 -8.44
CA GLU A 66 9.72 -1.50 -8.27
C GLU A 66 8.54 -1.49 -7.26
N ASN A 67 7.77 -2.58 -7.19
CA ASN A 67 6.58 -2.69 -6.34
C ASN A 67 6.88 -3.33 -4.98
N HIS A 68 8.16 -3.58 -4.69
CA HIS A 68 8.63 -3.86 -3.34
C HIS A 68 9.08 -2.56 -2.68
N ILE A 69 8.13 -1.87 -2.04
CA ILE A 69 8.31 -0.51 -1.52
C ILE A 69 8.64 -0.45 -0.02
N ARG A 70 8.82 -1.60 0.64
CA ARG A 70 9.24 -1.67 2.05
C ARG A 70 10.57 -0.93 2.22
N GLY A 71 10.66 -0.03 3.20
CA GLY A 71 11.80 0.87 3.40
C GLY A 71 11.82 2.11 2.49
N LYS A 72 10.97 2.19 1.46
CA LYS A 72 10.90 3.30 0.50
C LYS A 72 9.64 4.18 0.68
N THR A 73 8.75 3.84 1.61
CA THR A 73 7.45 4.52 1.76
C THR A 73 7.57 6.01 2.04
N LYS A 74 8.56 6.44 2.84
CA LYS A 74 8.84 7.86 3.11
C LYS A 74 9.17 8.67 1.84
N GLU A 75 9.98 8.12 0.95
CA GLU A 75 10.36 8.80 -0.30
C GLU A 75 9.16 8.90 -1.24
N ILE A 76 8.38 7.83 -1.33
CA ILE A 76 7.13 7.79 -2.09
C ILE A 76 6.15 8.85 -1.55
N TYR A 77 5.97 8.95 -0.24
CA TYR A 77 5.07 9.94 0.36
C TYR A 77 5.50 11.38 0.04
N LYS A 78 6.81 11.67 0.05
CA LYS A 78 7.33 12.98 -0.38
C LYS A 78 7.05 13.26 -1.85
N ALA A 79 7.30 12.29 -2.73
CA ALA A 79 7.05 12.42 -4.17
C ALA A 79 5.58 12.71 -4.48
N LEU A 80 4.68 12.27 -3.60
CA LEU A 80 3.23 12.44 -3.72
C LEU A 80 2.70 13.64 -2.92
N ALA A 81 3.59 14.49 -2.37
CA ALA A 81 3.25 15.63 -1.52
C ALA A 81 2.33 15.26 -0.33
N LEU A 82 2.46 14.04 0.20
CA LEU A 82 1.75 13.59 1.38
C LEU A 82 2.44 14.03 2.67
N ILE A 83 3.76 14.23 2.63
CA ILE A 83 4.59 14.81 3.69
C ILE A 83 5.65 15.74 3.10
#